data_AF-A0A498QDW9-F1
#
_entry.id   AF-A0A498QDW9-F1
#
_cell.length_a   1.000
_cell.length_b   1.000
_cell.length_c   1.000
_cell.angle_alpha   90.00
_cell.angle_beta   90.00
_cell.angle_gamma   90.00
#
_symmetry.space_group_name_H-M   'P 1'
#
loop_
_entity.id
_entity.type
_entity.pdbx_description
1 polymer ?
#
loop_
_entity_poly.entity_id
_entity_poly.type
_entity_poly.pdbx_seq_one_letter_code
_entity_poly.pdbx_strand_id
1 'polypeptide(L)'
;MRGSRRRGLPCPLVWGPLAVAVSLSVVTGCAHPGGGGRAASSSSSAAPSSVLAPSSLAPGLVGISPTGVTTRVDVPAESTEEEYFQACHAAKVWMETQSGTGEAMVEPYLAMVQTSQSGVAGSWNIRWTALTPARQAAVIVAAVAAANNECG
;
A
#
# COMPACT_ATOMS: atom_id res chain seq x y z
N MET A 1 27.01 14.26 48.70
CA MET A 1 28.39 13.90 48.31
C MET A 1 28.50 14.04 46.80
N ARG A 2 29.22 15.06 46.33
CA ARG A 2 29.57 15.31 44.93
C ARG A 2 30.93 14.67 44.65
N GLY A 3 31.05 13.92 43.56
CA GLY A 3 32.33 13.53 42.96
C GLY A 3 32.10 13.35 41.45
N SER A 4 32.38 14.31 40.59
CA SER A 4 33.70 14.78 40.09
C SER A 4 34.20 14.00 38.87
N ARG A 5 33.79 14.53 37.71
CA ARG A 5 34.38 14.54 36.36
C ARG A 5 35.80 13.99 36.16
N ARG A 6 35.98 13.28 35.03
CA ARG A 6 37.14 13.38 34.09
C ARG A 6 36.53 13.46 32.67
N ARG A 7 36.64 14.52 31.84
CA ARG A 7 37.80 15.15 31.12
C ARG A 7 38.64 14.09 30.39
N GLY A 8 38.89 14.07 29.08
CA GLY A 8 38.58 14.91 27.89
C GLY A 8 38.88 14.09 26.61
N LEU A 9 38.22 14.39 25.46
CA LEU A 9 38.75 15.05 24.23
C LEU A 9 39.81 14.24 23.41
N PRO A 10 39.99 14.46 22.09
CA PRO A 10 39.06 14.64 20.97
C PRO A 10 39.42 13.78 19.72
N CYS A 11 38.58 13.91 18.68
CA CYS A 11 38.68 13.47 17.28
C CYS A 11 40.09 13.43 16.64
N PRO A 12 40.32 12.54 15.66
CA PRO A 12 41.01 12.93 14.43
C PRO A 12 40.08 12.90 13.22
N LEU A 13 39.92 14.07 12.61
CA LEU A 13 39.64 14.21 11.18
C LEU A 13 40.70 13.43 10.40
N VAL A 14 40.28 12.62 9.43
CA VAL A 14 41.10 12.35 8.24
C VAL A 14 40.24 12.53 7.00
N TRP A 15 40.59 13.57 6.25
CA TRP A 15 40.20 13.90 4.89
C TRP A 15 40.61 12.79 3.91
N GLY A 16 39.76 12.48 2.94
CA GLY A 16 40.09 11.70 1.74
C GLY A 16 39.18 12.10 0.57
N PRO A 17 39.67 12.10 -0.68
CA PRO A 17 39.32 13.11 -1.68
C PRO A 17 38.02 12.86 -2.44
N LEU A 18 37.48 13.99 -2.89
CA LEU A 18 36.45 14.18 -3.91
C LEU A 18 36.88 13.58 -5.26
N ALA A 19 36.08 12.66 -5.81
CA ALA A 19 36.15 12.29 -7.22
C ALA A 19 34.80 12.61 -7.87
N VAL A 20 34.78 13.72 -8.61
CA VAL A 20 33.67 14.14 -9.46
C VAL A 20 33.75 13.36 -10.77
N ALA A 21 32.78 12.48 -11.04
CA ALA A 21 32.56 11.93 -12.36
C ALA A 21 31.31 12.60 -12.96
N VAL A 22 31.53 13.61 -13.80
CA VAL A 22 30.49 14.22 -14.64
C VAL A 22 30.35 13.34 -15.88
N SER A 23 29.23 12.61 -15.98
CA SER A 23 28.82 11.93 -17.21
C SER A 23 27.85 12.84 -17.96
N LEU A 24 28.32 13.45 -19.04
CA LEU A 24 27.48 14.19 -19.99
C LEU A 24 26.87 13.19 -20.97
N SER A 25 25.62 12.79 -20.73
CA SER A 25 24.81 12.08 -21.72
C SER A 25 24.08 13.10 -22.58
N VAL A 26 24.55 13.29 -23.82
CA VAL A 26 23.83 14.03 -24.85
C VAL A 26 22.80 13.09 -25.46
N VAL A 27 21.52 13.23 -25.08
CA VAL A 27 20.42 12.60 -25.80
C VAL A 27 19.90 13.59 -26.83
N THR A 28 20.19 13.32 -28.10
CA THR A 28 19.57 13.96 -29.25
C THR A 28 18.13 13.46 -29.39
N GLY A 29 17.16 14.23 -28.88
CA GLY A 29 15.75 14.00 -29.11
C GLY A 29 15.30 14.58 -30.44
N CYS A 30 15.04 13.71 -31.43
CA CYS A 30 14.42 14.09 -32.70
C CYS A 30 12.95 14.47 -32.48
N ALA A 31 12.62 15.73 -32.77
CA ALA A 31 11.23 16.18 -32.88
C ALA A 31 10.57 15.56 -34.11
N HIS A 32 9.41 14.93 -33.93
CA HIS A 32 8.48 14.62 -35.03
C HIS A 32 7.20 15.44 -34.83
N PRO A 33 6.94 16.46 -35.67
CA PRO A 33 5.62 17.06 -35.76
C PRO A 33 4.81 16.30 -36.82
N GLY A 34 3.79 15.57 -36.37
CA GLY A 34 2.67 15.13 -37.18
C GLY A 34 1.45 15.13 -36.26
N GLY A 35 0.36 15.83 -36.51
CA GLY A 35 -0.21 16.23 -37.78
C GLY A 35 -1.63 15.68 -37.84
N GLY A 36 -2.59 16.42 -37.28
CA GLY A 36 -4.01 16.39 -37.64
C GLY A 36 -4.85 15.19 -37.20
N GLY A 37 -5.93 15.46 -36.46
CA GLY A 37 -7.01 14.48 -36.35
C GLY A 37 -8.06 14.72 -35.28
N ARG A 38 -9.01 15.61 -35.58
CA ARG A 38 -10.45 15.45 -35.29
C ARG A 38 -10.91 15.53 -33.83
N ALA A 39 -11.53 16.68 -33.52
CA ALA A 39 -12.55 16.77 -32.49
C ALA A 39 -13.67 15.76 -32.77
N ALA A 40 -13.93 14.87 -31.82
CA ALA A 40 -15.15 14.09 -31.74
C ALA A 40 -15.59 14.08 -30.28
N SER A 41 -16.70 14.76 -30.04
CA SER A 41 -17.45 14.76 -28.79
C SER A 41 -17.75 13.33 -28.34
N SER A 42 -17.65 13.07 -27.04
CA SER A 42 -18.35 11.96 -26.40
C SER A 42 -18.79 12.41 -25.01
N SER A 43 -20.05 12.83 -24.95
CA SER A 43 -20.82 13.01 -23.73
C SER A 43 -20.87 11.69 -22.96
N SER A 44 -20.17 11.62 -21.84
CA SER A 44 -20.37 10.51 -20.89
C SER A 44 -21.46 10.91 -19.91
N SER A 45 -22.63 10.32 -20.12
CA SER A 45 -23.77 10.38 -19.22
C SER A 45 -23.37 9.95 -17.82
N ALA A 46 -23.58 10.82 -16.83
CA ALA A 46 -23.46 10.48 -15.43
C ALA A 46 -24.60 9.51 -15.07
N ALA A 47 -24.27 8.24 -14.81
CA ALA A 47 -25.21 7.33 -14.17
C ALA A 47 -25.27 7.66 -12.66
N PRO A 48 -26.46 7.69 -12.04
CA PRO A 48 -26.57 7.96 -10.62
C PRO A 48 -26.02 6.77 -9.81
N SER A 49 -25.10 7.07 -8.90
CA SER A 49 -24.61 6.15 -7.87
C SER A 49 -25.77 5.64 -7.03
N SER A 50 -26.27 4.44 -7.32
CA SER A 50 -27.11 3.71 -6.38
C SER A 50 -26.22 3.19 -5.26
N VAL A 51 -26.46 3.72 -4.06
CA VAL A 51 -25.88 3.24 -2.81
C VAL A 51 -26.48 1.85 -2.55
N LEU A 52 -25.85 0.82 -3.10
CA LEU A 52 -26.26 -0.57 -2.90
C LEU A 52 -25.71 -1.03 -1.56
N ALA A 53 -26.61 -1.53 -0.71
CA ALA A 53 -26.30 -2.26 0.51
C ALA A 53 -25.22 -3.33 0.25
N PRO A 54 -24.42 -3.74 1.26
CA PRO A 54 -23.35 -4.70 1.06
C PRO A 54 -23.92 -6.03 0.53
N SER A 55 -23.76 -6.26 -0.77
CA SER A 55 -24.11 -7.52 -1.42
C SER A 55 -23.19 -8.60 -0.91
N SER A 56 -23.75 -9.61 -0.24
CA SER A 56 -23.04 -10.86 0.04
C SER A 56 -22.66 -11.51 -1.30
N LEU A 57 -21.36 -11.69 -1.54
CA LEU A 57 -20.86 -12.37 -2.74
C LEU A 57 -21.27 -13.84 -2.76
N ALA A 58 -21.42 -14.42 -3.95
CA ALA A 58 -21.71 -15.84 -4.12
C ALA A 58 -20.57 -16.71 -3.54
N PRO A 59 -20.87 -17.88 -2.95
CA PRO A 59 -19.87 -18.87 -2.58
C PRO A 59 -18.99 -19.21 -3.78
N GLY A 60 -17.66 -19.16 -3.61
CA GLY A 60 -16.68 -19.35 -4.68
C GLY A 60 -15.99 -18.06 -5.16
N LEU A 61 -16.58 -16.89 -4.90
CA LEU A 61 -15.94 -15.57 -5.11
C LEU A 61 -15.19 -15.05 -3.87
N VAL A 62 -15.22 -15.80 -2.78
CA VAL A 62 -14.55 -15.45 -1.52
C VAL A 62 -13.75 -16.66 -1.08
N GLY A 63 -12.45 -16.48 -0.90
CA GLY A 63 -11.56 -17.48 -0.31
C GLY A 63 -11.46 -17.24 1.19
N ILE A 64 -11.76 -18.28 1.97
CA ILE A 64 -11.68 -18.26 3.43
C ILE A 64 -10.64 -19.29 3.85
N SER A 65 -9.71 -18.89 4.73
CA SER A 65 -8.70 -19.78 5.28
C SER A 65 -9.32 -20.80 6.26
N PRO A 66 -8.61 -21.88 6.63
CA PRO A 66 -9.07 -22.83 7.63
C PRO A 66 -9.38 -22.19 9.00
N THR A 67 -8.82 -21.02 9.31
CA THR A 67 -9.08 -20.28 10.55
C THR A 67 -10.29 -19.33 10.45
N GLY A 68 -10.94 -19.27 9.28
CA GLY A 68 -12.12 -18.44 9.04
C GLY A 68 -11.82 -17.03 8.55
N VAL A 69 -10.56 -16.72 8.22
CA VAL A 69 -10.15 -15.40 7.72
C VAL A 69 -10.43 -15.32 6.22
N THR A 70 -11.08 -14.25 5.77
CA THR A 70 -11.22 -13.97 4.34
C THR A 70 -9.88 -13.56 3.76
N THR A 71 -9.26 -14.40 2.94
CA THR A 71 -7.94 -14.16 2.35
C THR A 71 -7.99 -13.87 0.85
N ARG A 72 -9.16 -14.01 0.23
CA ARG A 72 -9.39 -13.67 -1.18
C ARG A 72 -10.80 -13.16 -1.38
N VAL A 73 -10.94 -12.16 -2.25
CA VAL A 73 -12.23 -11.73 -2.79
C VAL A 73 -12.05 -11.56 -4.29
N ASP A 74 -12.72 -12.38 -5.10
CA ASP A 74 -12.55 -12.48 -6.56
C ASP A 74 -13.31 -11.39 -7.32
N VAL A 75 -12.98 -10.15 -7.00
CA VAL A 75 -13.37 -8.97 -7.76
C VAL A 75 -12.15 -8.07 -7.92
N PRO A 76 -12.10 -7.20 -8.94
CA PRO A 76 -11.03 -6.20 -9.05
C PRO A 76 -10.89 -5.37 -7.76
N ALA A 77 -9.66 -5.20 -7.31
CA ALA A 77 -9.36 -4.31 -6.19
C ALA A 77 -9.61 -2.86 -6.60
N GLU A 78 -10.38 -2.14 -5.79
CA GLU A 78 -10.71 -0.72 -6.03
C GLU A 78 -10.17 0.15 -4.89
N SER A 79 -9.16 0.94 -5.21
CA SER A 79 -8.57 1.99 -4.38
C SER A 79 -7.87 2.98 -5.28
N THR A 80 -7.79 4.25 -4.87
CA THR A 80 -6.82 5.15 -5.50
C THR A 80 -5.40 4.69 -5.21
N GLU A 81 -4.43 5.24 -5.95
CA GLU A 81 -3.01 4.97 -5.72
C GLU A 81 -2.60 5.34 -4.28
N GLU A 82 -3.03 6.50 -3.79
CA GLU A 82 -2.71 6.98 -2.45
C GLU A 82 -3.34 6.10 -1.36
N GLU A 83 -4.59 5.67 -1.58
CA GLU A 83 -5.29 4.78 -0.67
C GLU A 83 -4.64 3.40 -0.59
N TYR A 84 -4.15 2.88 -1.72
CA TYR A 84 -3.36 1.66 -1.78
C TYR A 84 -2.07 1.79 -0.96
N PHE A 85 -1.31 2.87 -1.18
CA PHE A 85 -0.08 3.13 -0.43
C PHE A 85 -0.33 3.22 1.08
N GLN A 86 -1.38 3.92 1.49
CA GLN A 86 -1.77 4.03 2.90
C GLN A 86 -2.10 2.66 3.49
N ALA A 87 -2.90 1.85 2.78
CA ALA A 87 -3.30 0.53 3.25
C ALA A 87 -2.10 -0.41 3.37
N CYS A 88 -1.23 -0.44 2.36
CA CYS A 88 -0.05 -1.27 2.34
C CYS A 88 0.94 -0.86 3.43
N HIS A 89 1.23 0.44 3.55
CA HIS A 89 2.13 0.93 4.58
C HIS A 89 1.60 0.65 6.00
N ALA A 90 0.31 0.85 6.25
CA ALA A 90 -0.30 0.51 7.54
C ALA A 90 -0.19 -0.99 7.84
N ALA A 91 -0.39 -1.85 6.84
CA ALA A 91 -0.18 -3.29 6.97
C ALA A 91 1.27 -3.61 7.31
N LYS A 92 2.24 -3.02 6.59
CA LYS A 92 3.67 -3.23 6.82
C LYS A 92 4.07 -2.84 8.24
N VAL A 93 3.68 -1.64 8.69
CA VAL A 93 3.95 -1.17 10.05
C VAL A 93 3.36 -2.12 11.08
N TRP A 94 2.14 -2.64 10.87
CA TRP A 94 1.59 -3.63 11.78
C TRP A 94 2.42 -4.92 11.79
N MET A 95 2.77 -5.45 10.61
CA MET A 95 3.54 -6.70 10.49
C MET A 95 4.92 -6.59 11.15
N GLU A 96 5.59 -5.44 11.05
CA GLU A 96 6.89 -5.17 11.70
C GLU A 96 6.84 -5.21 13.24
N THR A 97 5.65 -5.08 13.84
CA THR A 97 5.46 -5.22 15.29
C THR A 97 5.27 -6.67 15.76
N GLN A 98 5.11 -7.61 14.83
CA GLN A 98 4.82 -9.01 15.13
C GLN A 98 6.09 -9.86 15.15
N SER A 99 5.99 -11.06 15.70
CA SER A 99 7.12 -12.01 15.79
C SER A 99 7.35 -12.84 14.51
N GLY A 100 6.61 -12.59 13.42
CA GLY A 100 6.74 -13.29 12.14
C GLY A 100 7.10 -12.36 10.98
N THR A 101 7.36 -12.95 9.80
CA THR A 101 7.79 -12.22 8.60
C THR A 101 7.17 -12.80 7.33
N GLY A 102 7.19 -12.01 6.25
CA GLY A 102 6.80 -12.46 4.91
C GLY A 102 5.31 -12.83 4.80
N GLU A 103 4.99 -13.70 3.84
CA GLU A 103 3.61 -14.10 3.53
C GLU A 103 2.88 -14.75 4.72
N ALA A 104 3.61 -15.34 5.67
CA ALA A 104 3.02 -15.89 6.89
C ALA A 104 2.29 -14.83 7.74
N MET A 105 2.59 -13.54 7.54
CA MET A 105 1.95 -12.43 8.23
C MET A 105 0.65 -11.95 7.59
N VAL A 106 0.34 -12.36 6.36
CA VAL A 106 -0.87 -11.91 5.63
C VAL A 106 -2.14 -12.30 6.39
N GLU A 107 -2.27 -13.57 6.75
CA GLU A 107 -3.49 -14.07 7.42
C GLU A 107 -3.67 -13.48 8.83
N PRO A 108 -2.65 -13.43 9.71
CA PRO A 108 -2.75 -12.74 11.00
C PRO A 108 -3.16 -11.27 10.87
N TYR A 109 -2.61 -10.54 9.89
CA TYR A 109 -3.00 -9.16 9.65
C TYR A 109 -4.46 -9.05 9.22
N LEU A 110 -4.88 -9.86 8.25
CA LEU A 110 -6.27 -9.86 7.78
C LEU A 110 -7.26 -10.28 8.86
N ALA A 111 -6.89 -11.20 9.75
CA ALA A 111 -7.68 -11.55 10.92
C ALA A 111 -7.92 -10.33 11.84
N MET A 112 -6.86 -9.56 12.11
CA MET A 112 -6.95 -8.34 12.92
C MET A 112 -7.85 -7.28 12.24
N VAL A 113 -7.68 -7.05 10.93
CA VAL A 113 -8.55 -6.11 10.18
C VAL A 113 -10.01 -6.55 10.23
N GLN A 114 -10.29 -7.84 10.03
CA GLN A 114 -11.64 -8.40 9.94
C GLN A 114 -12.39 -8.40 11.28
N THR A 115 -11.66 -8.51 12.38
CA THR A 115 -12.23 -8.50 13.74
C THR A 115 -12.36 -7.10 14.32
N SER A 116 -11.72 -6.09 13.73
CA SER A 116 -11.82 -4.71 14.20
C SER A 116 -13.24 -4.15 14.02
N GLN A 117 -13.85 -3.80 15.14
CA GLN A 117 -15.21 -3.24 15.20
C GLN A 117 -15.29 -1.81 14.63
N SER A 118 -14.21 -1.05 14.74
CA SER A 118 -14.08 0.31 14.23
C SER A 118 -13.37 0.40 12.88
N GLY A 119 -12.80 -0.71 12.38
CA GLY A 119 -11.80 -0.67 11.34
C GLY A 119 -10.42 -0.25 11.87
N VAL A 120 -9.44 -0.27 10.98
CA VAL A 120 -8.04 0.09 11.26
C VAL A 120 -7.46 0.92 10.13
N ALA A 121 -6.28 1.51 10.35
CA ALA A 121 -5.61 2.36 9.37
C ALA A 121 -5.49 1.69 7.99
N GLY A 122 -5.13 0.41 7.94
CA GLY A 122 -5.02 -0.32 6.67
C GLY A 122 -6.33 -0.76 6.02
N SER A 123 -7.47 -0.29 6.55
CA SER A 123 -8.82 -0.39 6.00
C SER A 123 -9.50 0.99 5.97
N TRP A 124 -8.71 2.06 5.93
CA TRP A 124 -9.16 3.46 5.95
C TRP A 124 -10.05 3.80 7.15
N ASN A 125 -9.83 3.12 8.28
CA ASN A 125 -10.66 3.21 9.49
C ASN A 125 -12.15 2.90 9.23
N ILE A 126 -12.42 2.02 8.26
CA ILE A 126 -13.74 1.47 7.99
C ILE A 126 -13.72 0.01 8.43
N ARG A 127 -14.69 -0.41 9.24
CA ARG A 127 -14.83 -1.81 9.64
C ARG A 127 -14.97 -2.72 8.41
N TRP A 128 -14.36 -3.90 8.46
CA TRP A 128 -14.33 -4.84 7.33
C TRP A 128 -15.71 -5.09 6.68
N THR A 129 -16.74 -5.30 7.51
CA THR A 129 -18.10 -5.60 7.04
C THR A 129 -18.82 -4.40 6.41
N ALA A 130 -18.26 -3.20 6.50
CA ALA A 130 -18.79 -1.99 5.85
C ALA A 130 -18.04 -1.65 4.55
N LEU A 131 -16.96 -2.37 4.23
CA LEU A 131 -16.26 -2.24 2.95
C LEU A 131 -17.09 -2.90 1.84
N THR A 132 -17.04 -2.34 0.63
CA THR A 132 -17.50 -3.04 -0.56
C THR A 132 -16.58 -4.23 -0.86
N PRO A 133 -17.03 -5.25 -1.61
CA PRO A 133 -16.14 -6.36 -1.97
C PRO A 133 -14.86 -5.93 -2.70
N ALA A 134 -14.94 -4.92 -3.56
CA ALA A 134 -13.79 -4.36 -4.26
C ALA A 134 -12.80 -3.66 -3.32
N ARG A 135 -13.29 -3.00 -2.27
CA ARG A 135 -12.47 -2.44 -1.19
C ARG A 135 -11.86 -3.52 -0.30
N GLN A 136 -12.57 -4.62 -0.03
CA GLN A 136 -12.01 -5.78 0.67
C GLN A 136 -10.87 -6.42 -0.13
N ALA A 137 -11.06 -6.58 -1.44
CA ALA A 137 -10.00 -7.04 -2.34
C ALA A 137 -8.77 -6.12 -2.30
N ALA A 138 -8.96 -4.79 -2.31
CA ALA A 138 -7.86 -3.83 -2.18
C ALA A 138 -7.08 -3.96 -0.86
N VAL A 139 -7.77 -4.18 0.28
CA VAL A 139 -7.11 -4.44 1.57
C VAL A 139 -6.30 -5.74 1.54
N ILE A 140 -6.82 -6.79 0.91
CA ILE A 140 -6.11 -8.08 0.75
C ILE A 140 -4.86 -7.91 -0.12
N VAL A 141 -4.98 -7.23 -1.27
CA VAL A 141 -3.84 -6.96 -2.16
C VAL A 141 -2.78 -6.15 -1.44
N ALA A 142 -3.16 -5.09 -0.72
CA ALA A 142 -2.25 -4.28 0.07
C ALA A 142 -1.55 -5.08 1.18
N ALA A 143 -2.25 -6.02 1.84
CA ALA A 143 -1.66 -6.90 2.84
C ALA A 143 -0.60 -7.84 2.23
N VAL A 144 -0.90 -8.44 1.07
CA VAL A 144 0.05 -9.31 0.36
C VAL A 144 1.28 -8.52 -0.08
N ALA A 145 1.09 -7.34 -0.67
CA ALA A 145 2.20 -6.47 -1.05
C ALA A 145 3.05 -6.06 0.17
N ALA A 146 2.44 -5.74 1.29
CA ALA A 146 3.16 -5.42 2.53
C ALA A 146 4.04 -6.56 3.02
N ALA A 147 3.50 -7.78 3.02
CA ALA A 147 4.24 -8.99 3.38
C ALA A 147 5.44 -9.24 2.45
N ASN A 148 5.31 -8.89 1.16
CA ASN A 148 6.36 -9.04 0.15
C ASN A 148 7.33 -7.84 0.05
N ASN A 149 7.16 -6.80 0.88
CA ASN A 149 7.92 -5.55 0.81
C ASN A 149 7.69 -4.72 -0.48
N GLU A 150 6.48 -4.76 -1.03
CA GLU A 150 6.08 -4.16 -2.31
C GLU A 150 5.11 -2.97 -2.13
N CYS A 151 5.22 -2.24 -1.01
CA CYS A 151 4.41 -1.04 -0.75
C CYS A 151 4.86 0.22 -1.51
N GLY A 152 5.40 0.07 -2.72
CA GLY A 152 6.09 1.12 -3.47
C GLY A 152 5.82 1.05 -4.97
#